data_AF-A0A150XBE6-F1
#
_entry.id   AF-A0A150XBE6-F1
#
_cell.length_a   1.000
_cell.length_b   1.000
_cell.length_c   1.000
_cell.angle_alpha   90.00
_cell.angle_beta   90.00
_cell.angle_gamma   90.00
#
_symmetry.space_group_name_H-M   'P 1'
#
loop_
_entity.id
_entity.type
_entity.pdbx_description
1 polymer ?
#
loop_
_entity_poly.entity_id
_entity_poly.type
_entity_poly.pdbx_seq_one_letter_code
_entity_poly.pdbx_strand_id
1 'polypeptide(L)'
;MDQEQWIDIGLYAAYILIGVAIVAAIVMNLVNAFGNPKSLIKGGIGVLVLVAIFFIGYSMAPAEFGSSTASVMEAAKIDPTSEKAASVYKLVGGAMTTTLALIVIAVVGLVYSSIARIVR
;
A
#
# COMPACT_ATOMS: atom_id res chain seq x y z
N MET A 1 -18.27 -17.41 26.11
CA MET A 1 -17.84 -16.66 24.92
C MET A 1 -16.53 -17.27 24.50
N ASP A 2 -16.55 -18.01 23.40
CA ASP A 2 -15.41 -18.80 22.94
C ASP A 2 -14.33 -17.88 22.36
N GLN A 3 -13.08 -18.33 22.32
CA GLN A 3 -11.95 -17.53 21.82
C GLN A 3 -12.19 -17.00 20.39
N GLU A 4 -12.85 -17.81 19.56
CA GLU A 4 -13.22 -17.46 18.18
C GLU A 4 -14.15 -16.24 18.15
N GLN A 5 -15.11 -16.15 19.07
CA GLN A 5 -16.06 -15.04 19.15
C GLN A 5 -15.39 -13.70 19.53
N TRP A 6 -14.33 -13.74 20.34
CA TRP A 6 -13.54 -12.55 20.70
C TRP A 6 -12.66 -12.08 19.54
N ILE A 7 -12.15 -13.00 18.73
CA ILE A 7 -11.38 -12.67 17.52
C ILE A 7 -12.31 -12.02 16.49
N ASP A 8 -13.50 -12.58 16.27
CA ASP A 8 -14.45 -12.05 15.29
C ASP A 8 -14.95 -10.65 15.65
N ILE A 9 -15.28 -10.40 16.92
CA ILE A 9 -15.75 -9.08 17.35
C ILE A 9 -14.63 -8.03 17.28
N GLY A 10 -13.39 -8.42 17.61
CA GLY A 10 -12.22 -7.56 17.48
C GLY A 10 -11.94 -7.22 16.01
N LEU A 11 -12.08 -8.21 15.11
CA LEU A 11 -11.88 -8.03 13.69
C LEU A 11 -12.97 -7.12 13.08
N TYR A 12 -14.23 -7.33 13.45
CA TYR A 12 -15.34 -6.49 12.98
C TYR A 12 -15.20 -5.04 13.47
N ALA A 13 -14.81 -4.84 14.73
CA ALA A 13 -14.51 -3.52 15.27
C ALA A 13 -13.35 -2.85 14.55
N ALA A 14 -12.28 -3.59 14.23
CA ALA A 14 -11.15 -3.08 13.47
C ALA A 14 -11.55 -2.63 12.06
N TYR A 15 -12.38 -3.42 11.35
CA TYR A 15 -12.90 -3.02 10.04
C TYR A 15 -13.73 -1.73 10.10
N ILE A 16 -14.58 -1.56 11.13
CA ILE A 16 -15.33 -0.32 11.34
C ILE A 16 -14.39 0.86 11.58
N LEU A 17 -13.39 0.70 12.44
CA LEU A 17 -12.42 1.75 12.76
C LEU A 17 -11.60 2.16 11.53
N ILE A 18 -11.18 1.19 10.70
CA ILE A 18 -10.53 1.47 9.42
C ILE A 18 -11.45 2.31 8.52
N GLY A 19 -12.73 1.94 8.42
CA GLY A 19 -13.72 2.71 7.65
C GLY A 19 -13.83 4.15 8.12
N VAL A 20 -13.96 4.37 9.44
CA VAL A 20 -14.03 5.72 10.03
C VAL A 20 -12.73 6.50 9.78
N ALA A 21 -11.58 5.86 9.91
CA ALA A 21 -10.28 6.49 9.68
C ALA A 21 -10.12 6.95 8.23
N ILE A 22 -10.55 6.14 7.25
CA ILE A 22 -10.54 6.49 5.83
C ILE A 22 -11.42 7.73 5.58
N VAL A 23 -12.65 7.73 6.10
CA VAL A 23 -13.57 8.87 5.95
C VAL A 23 -12.98 10.13 6.57
N ALA A 24 -12.48 10.03 7.80
CA ALA A 24 -11.87 11.17 8.50
C ALA A 24 -10.65 11.73 7.76
N ALA A 25 -9.79 10.84 7.23
CA ALA A 25 -8.62 11.25 6.46
C ALA A 25 -9.02 12.01 5.19
N ILE A 26 -10.02 11.53 4.46
CA ILE A 26 -10.50 12.20 3.24
C ILE A 26 -11.12 13.56 3.59
N VAL A 27 -12.02 13.61 4.58
CA VAL A 27 -12.73 14.83 4.98
C VAL A 27 -11.76 15.90 5.49
N MET A 28 -10.80 15.54 6.36
CA MET A 28 -9.80 16.48 6.85
C MET A 28 -8.93 17.04 5.71
N ASN A 29 -8.51 16.21 4.76
CA ASN A 29 -7.74 16.69 3.62
C ASN A 29 -8.56 17.63 2.72
N LEU A 30 -9.86 17.37 2.52
CA LEU A 30 -10.75 18.25 1.77
C LEU A 30 -10.97 19.59 2.46
N VAL A 31 -11.22 19.59 3.76
CA VAL A 31 -11.36 20.84 4.56
C VAL A 31 -10.08 21.68 4.46
N ASN A 32 -8.91 21.06 4.59
CA ASN A 32 -7.63 21.74 4.46
C ASN A 32 -7.36 22.25 3.03
N ALA A 33 -7.91 21.57 2.01
CA ALA A 33 -7.77 21.98 0.61
C ALA A 33 -8.52 23.27 0.27
N PHE A 34 -9.68 23.53 0.88
CA PHE A 34 -10.44 24.76 0.65
C PHE A 34 -9.70 26.01 1.15
N GLY A 35 -8.88 25.87 2.19
CA GLY A 35 -8.04 26.97 2.68
C GLY A 35 -6.78 27.22 1.85
N ASN A 36 -6.24 26.19 1.17
CA ASN A 36 -5.00 26.27 0.38
C ASN A 36 -5.01 25.31 -0.82
N PRO A 37 -5.71 25.65 -1.92
CA PRO A 37 -5.92 24.75 -3.05
C PRO A 37 -4.62 24.32 -3.75
N LYS A 38 -3.57 25.17 -3.71
CA LYS A 38 -2.24 24.81 -4.23
C LYS A 38 -1.58 23.65 -3.47
N SER A 39 -1.86 23.51 -2.18
CA SER A 39 -1.35 22.39 -1.37
C SER A 39 -1.99 21.07 -1.82
N LEU A 40 -3.30 21.09 -2.08
CA LEU A 40 -4.03 19.92 -2.57
C LEU A 40 -3.50 19.44 -3.93
N ILE A 41 -3.22 20.36 -4.85
CA ILE A 41 -2.68 20.00 -6.18
C ILE A 41 -1.31 19.32 -6.03
N LYS A 42 -0.42 19.85 -5.19
CA LYS A 42 0.90 19.24 -4.96
C LYS A 42 0.80 17.86 -4.30
N GLY A 43 -0.09 17.73 -3.30
CA GLY A 43 -0.36 16.44 -2.67
C GLY A 43 -0.96 15.43 -3.66
N GLY A 44 -1.92 15.86 -4.48
CA GLY A 44 -2.55 15.05 -5.51
C GLY A 44 -1.57 14.54 -6.56
N ILE A 45 -0.63 15.39 -7.00
CA ILE A 45 0.46 14.99 -7.91
C ILE A 45 1.32 13.89 -7.25
N GLY A 46 1.66 14.03 -5.96
CA GLY A 46 2.40 13.01 -5.22
C GLY A 46 1.69 11.66 -5.18
N VAL A 47 0.38 11.66 -4.91
CA VAL A 47 -0.45 10.44 -4.94
C VAL A 47 -0.50 9.84 -6.34
N LEU A 48 -0.64 10.66 -7.38
CA LEU A 48 -0.65 10.20 -8.78
C LEU A 48 0.65 9.49 -9.17
N VAL A 49 1.80 10.06 -8.79
CA VAL A 49 3.12 9.46 -9.01
C VAL A 49 3.24 8.13 -8.25
N LEU A 50 2.76 8.09 -7.00
CA LEU A 50 2.77 6.86 -6.20
C LEU A 50 1.93 5.75 -6.85
N VAL A 51 0.73 6.09 -7.31
CA VAL A 51 -0.15 5.15 -8.03
C VAL A 51 0.51 4.65 -9.31
N ALA A 52 1.19 5.53 -10.06
CA ALA A 52 1.92 5.13 -11.27
C ALA A 52 3.05 4.13 -10.96
N ILE A 53 3.86 4.39 -9.94
CA ILE A 53 4.94 3.48 -9.51
C ILE A 53 4.33 2.15 -9.03
N PHE A 54 3.25 2.21 -8.25
CA PHE A 54 2.55 1.01 -7.80
C PHE A 54 2.02 0.18 -8.96
N PHE A 55 1.42 0.84 -9.96
CA PHE A 55 0.89 0.16 -11.13
C PHE A 55 2.00 -0.52 -11.95
N ILE A 56 3.18 0.09 -12.04
CA ILE A 56 4.37 -0.53 -12.65
C ILE A 56 4.80 -1.76 -11.83
N GLY A 57 4.92 -1.63 -10.50
CA GLY A 57 5.27 -2.76 -9.64
C GLY A 57 4.26 -3.90 -9.72
N TYR A 58 2.96 -3.59 -9.73
CA TYR A 58 1.88 -4.54 -9.86
C TYR A 58 1.84 -5.21 -11.24
N SER A 59 2.10 -4.48 -12.34
CA SER A 59 2.10 -5.05 -13.69
C SER A 59 3.27 -6.01 -13.91
N MET A 60 4.42 -5.72 -13.28
CA MET A 60 5.60 -6.58 -13.30
C MET A 60 5.54 -7.77 -12.33
N ALA A 61 4.65 -7.73 -11.33
CA ALA A 61 4.53 -8.79 -10.35
C ALA A 61 4.00 -10.10 -10.99
N PRO A 62 4.68 -11.24 -10.77
CA PRO A 62 4.23 -12.52 -11.31
C PRO A 62 2.90 -12.94 -10.68
N ALA A 63 2.01 -13.48 -11.51
CA ALA A 63 0.73 -14.06 -11.06
C ALA A 63 0.89 -15.52 -10.62
N GLU A 64 2.05 -16.13 -10.88
CA GLU A 64 2.33 -17.53 -10.61
C GLU A 64 3.07 -17.71 -9.28
N PHE A 65 2.69 -18.75 -8.54
CA PHE A 65 3.32 -19.09 -7.28
C PHE A 65 4.65 -19.80 -7.53
N GLY A 66 5.74 -19.24 -7.01
CA GLY A 66 7.04 -19.92 -7.00
C GLY A 66 7.00 -21.16 -6.09
N SER A 67 7.94 -22.07 -6.27
CA SER A 67 8.07 -23.31 -5.48
C SER A 67 8.10 -23.06 -3.97
N SER A 68 8.72 -21.95 -3.53
CA SER A 68 8.77 -21.55 -2.12
C SER A 68 7.44 -21.01 -1.58
N THR A 69 6.55 -20.51 -2.43
CA THR A 69 5.24 -19.98 -2.03
C THR A 69 4.19 -21.08 -2.00
N ALA A 70 4.30 -22.05 -2.92
CA ALA A 70 3.41 -23.21 -2.99
C ALA A 70 3.39 -24.01 -1.67
N SER A 71 4.54 -24.25 -1.06
CA SER A 71 4.65 -24.98 0.22
C SER A 71 3.98 -24.24 1.40
N VAL A 72 4.00 -22.91 1.39
CA VAL A 72 3.38 -22.08 2.44
C VAL A 72 1.87 -22.02 2.26
N MET A 73 1.39 -21.98 1.02
CA MET A 73 -0.04 -21.99 0.71
C MET A 73 -0.69 -23.34 1.04
N GLU A 74 0.01 -24.44 0.76
CA GLU A 74 -0.43 -25.78 1.15
C GLU A 74 -0.54 -25.90 2.67
N ALA A 75 0.46 -25.42 3.42
CA ALA A 75 0.42 -25.37 4.88
C ALA A 75 -0.73 -24.49 5.43
N ALA A 76 -1.07 -23.42 4.72
CA ALA A 76 -2.18 -22.52 5.05
C ALA A 76 -3.55 -23.00 4.54
N LYS A 77 -3.63 -24.17 3.87
CA LYS A 77 -4.84 -24.69 3.22
C LYS A 77 -5.47 -23.71 2.22
N ILE A 78 -4.66 -22.86 1.58
CA ILE A 78 -5.11 -21.92 0.56
C ILE A 78 -4.97 -22.60 -0.79
N ASP A 79 -6.08 -22.65 -1.55
CA ASP A 79 -6.07 -23.17 -2.91
C ASP A 79 -5.22 -22.27 -3.84
N PRO A 80 -4.09 -22.76 -4.38
CA PRO A 80 -3.22 -22.00 -5.27
C PRO A 80 -3.84 -21.76 -6.65
N THR A 81 -4.96 -22.40 -6.99
CA THR A 81 -5.67 -22.18 -8.25
C THR A 81 -6.78 -21.12 -8.14
N SER A 82 -7.06 -20.64 -6.92
CA SER A 82 -8.08 -19.62 -6.70
C SER A 82 -7.65 -18.26 -7.27
N GLU A 83 -8.49 -17.67 -8.13
CA GLU A 83 -8.27 -16.32 -8.68
C GLU A 83 -8.05 -15.25 -7.60
N LYS A 84 -8.71 -15.41 -6.44
CA LYS A 84 -8.54 -14.50 -5.30
C LYS A 84 -7.11 -14.60 -4.72
N ALA A 85 -6.57 -15.81 -4.61
CA ALA A 85 -5.23 -16.02 -4.09
C ALA A 85 -4.17 -15.44 -5.03
N ALA A 86 -4.31 -15.67 -6.35
CA ALA A 86 -3.40 -15.11 -7.36
C ALA A 86 -3.45 -13.57 -7.38
N SER A 87 -4.64 -12.98 -7.26
CA SER A 87 -4.83 -11.52 -7.21
C SER A 87 -4.17 -10.90 -5.97
N VAL A 88 -4.36 -11.51 -4.80
CA VAL A 88 -3.75 -11.06 -3.54
C VAL A 88 -2.23 -11.22 -3.61
N TYR A 89 -1.73 -12.32 -4.16
CA TYR A 89 -0.29 -12.54 -4.32
C TYR A 89 0.37 -11.49 -5.22
N LYS A 90 -0.25 -11.21 -6.37
CA LYS A 90 0.20 -10.16 -7.28
C LYS A 90 0.16 -8.77 -6.64
N LEU A 91 -0.88 -8.50 -5.83
CA LEU A 91 -1.01 -7.26 -5.07
C LEU A 91 0.15 -7.09 -4.07
N VAL A 92 0.44 -8.13 -3.30
CA VAL A 92 1.53 -8.13 -2.31
C VAL A 92 2.89 -7.98 -3.00
N GLY A 93 3.14 -8.73 -4.07
CA GLY A 93 4.38 -8.61 -4.86
C GLY A 93 4.56 -7.22 -5.46
N GLY A 94 3.48 -6.64 -5.99
CA GLY A 94 3.47 -5.26 -6.49
C GLY A 94 3.76 -4.24 -5.41
N ALA A 95 3.14 -4.38 -4.22
CA ALA A 95 3.38 -3.51 -3.07
C ALA A 95 4.82 -3.59 -2.56
N MET A 96 5.40 -4.79 -2.51
CA MET A 96 6.79 -5.01 -2.10
C MET A 96 7.75 -4.34 -3.09
N THR A 97 7.56 -4.56 -4.39
CA THR A 97 8.38 -3.94 -5.45
C THR A 97 8.31 -2.42 -5.40
N THR A 98 7.10 -1.88 -5.20
CA THR A 98 6.86 -0.44 -5.04
C THR A 98 7.63 0.13 -3.86
N THR A 99 7.58 -0.54 -2.72
CA THR A 99 8.31 -0.12 -1.51
C THR A 99 9.81 -0.08 -1.76
N LEU A 100 10.37 -1.11 -2.39
CA LEU A 100 11.79 -1.16 -2.74
C LEU A 100 12.17 -0.03 -3.72
N ALA A 101 11.34 0.25 -4.72
CA ALA A 101 11.55 1.37 -5.64
C ALA A 101 11.52 2.72 -4.93
N LEU A 102 10.58 2.92 -4.01
CA LEU A 102 10.48 4.15 -3.22
C LEU A 102 11.68 4.33 -2.29
N ILE A 103 12.25 3.26 -1.75
CA ILE A 103 13.49 3.34 -0.97
C ILE A 103 14.63 3.91 -1.83
N VAL A 104 14.80 3.41 -3.06
CA VAL A 104 15.83 3.93 -3.98
C VAL A 104 15.58 5.41 -4.30
N ILE A 105 14.34 5.77 -4.63
CA ILE A 105 13.96 7.17 -4.91
C ILE A 105 14.21 8.06 -3.70
N ALA A 106 13.90 7.58 -2.50
CA ALA A 106 14.11 8.31 -1.26
C ALA A 106 15.60 8.54 -0.99
N VAL A 107 16.45 7.53 -1.20
CA VAL A 107 17.91 7.67 -1.05
C VAL A 107 18.45 8.72 -2.03
N VAL A 108 18.06 8.65 -3.31
CA VAL A 108 18.47 9.64 -4.32
C VAL A 108 17.97 11.05 -3.95
N GLY A 109 16.71 11.15 -3.52
CA GLY A 109 16.11 12.41 -3.07
C GLY A 109 16.83 13.00 -1.85
N LEU A 110 17.24 12.16 -0.90
CA LEU A 110 18.03 12.57 0.25
C LEU A 110 19.40 13.10 -0.17
N VAL A 111 20.13 12.38 -1.03
CA VAL A 111 21.44 12.82 -1.54
C VAL A 111 21.32 14.16 -2.27
N TYR A 112 20.33 14.29 -3.16
CA TYR A 112 20.06 15.56 -3.84
C TYR A 112 19.76 16.69 -2.84
N SER A 113 18.93 16.42 -1.82
CA SER A 113 18.58 17.42 -0.81
C SER A 113 19.79 17.87 0.02
N SER A 114 20.72 16.96 0.32
CA SER A 114 21.96 17.27 1.03
C SER A 114 22.87 18.15 0.19
N ILE A 115 23.05 17.85 -1.10
CA ILE A 115 23.87 18.66 -2.01
C ILE A 115 23.23 20.03 -2.25
N ALA A 116 21.92 20.07 -2.52
CA ALA A 116 21.20 21.31 -2.78
C ALA A 116 21.26 22.28 -1.60
N ARG A 117 21.30 21.78 -0.36
CA ARG A 117 21.47 22.59 0.86
C ARG A 117 22.90 23.11 1.06
N ILE A 118 23.90 22.43 0.51
CA ILE A 118 25.31 22.88 0.58
C ILE A 118 25.58 23.96 -0.48
N VAL A 119 24.98 23.80 -1.67
CA VAL A 119 25.16 24.71 -2.79
C VAL A 119 24.33 25.99 -2.65
N ARG A 120 23.24 25.96 -1.88
CA ARG A 120 22.27 27.04 -1.74
C ARG A 120 22.03 27.38 -0.28
#